data_AF-A0A198FUH2-F1
#
_entry.id   AF-A0A198FUH2-F1
#
_cell.length_a   1.000
_cell.length_b   1.000
_cell.length_c   1.000
_cell.angle_alpha   90.00
_cell.angle_beta   90.00
_cell.angle_gamma   90.00
#
_symmetry.space_group_name_H-M   'P 1'
#
loop_
_entity.id
_entity.type
_entity.pdbx_description
1 polymer ?
#
loop_
_entity_poly.entity_id
_entity_poly.type
_entity_poly.pdbx_seq_one_letter_code
_entity_poly.pdbx_strand_id
1 'polypeptide(L)'
;MNQGMLAGTIFDNTLIGSGNILYAGDHDGFYLLSNKEMNKNISDGKWYLIGRNGNFLKVKISGKEWLYDDNQSALISTDKSKIKEFFLYVDGKQNVVPDTYTIELNGGSYIN
;
A
#
# COMPACT_ATOMS: atom_id res chain seq x y z
N MET A 1 -6.65 -4.84 -16.89
CA MET A 1 -6.05 -6.12 -16.42
C MET A 1 -4.55 -5.96 -16.51
N ASN A 2 -3.84 -5.97 -15.37
CA ASN A 2 -2.37 -5.95 -15.35
C ASN A 2 -1.86 -7.34 -15.77
N GLN A 3 -0.89 -7.41 -16.68
CA GLN A 3 -0.39 -8.66 -17.29
C GLN A 3 0.51 -9.51 -16.36
N GLY A 4 0.36 -9.37 -15.04
CA GLY A 4 1.33 -9.89 -14.08
C GLY A 4 2.70 -9.22 -14.21
N MET A 5 3.62 -9.55 -13.31
CA MET A 5 5.01 -9.12 -13.37
C MET A 5 5.92 -10.34 -13.45
N LEU A 6 7.04 -10.21 -14.17
CA LEU A 6 8.07 -11.24 -14.18
C LEU A 6 8.69 -11.36 -12.79
N ALA A 7 8.85 -12.60 -12.35
CA ALA A 7 9.61 -12.92 -11.14
C ALA A 7 11.12 -12.70 -11.36
N GLY A 8 11.89 -12.73 -10.27
CA GLY A 8 13.33 -12.49 -10.27
C GLY A 8 13.68 -11.16 -9.61
N THR A 9 14.74 -10.52 -10.08
CA THR A 9 15.20 -9.26 -9.48
C THR A 9 14.25 -8.12 -9.84
N ILE A 10 13.59 -7.57 -8.84
CA ILE A 10 12.78 -6.36 -8.95
C ILE A 10 13.46 -5.24 -8.16
N PHE A 11 13.58 -4.05 -8.78
CA PHE A 11 14.27 -2.91 -8.19
C PHE A 11 13.36 -2.11 -7.26
N ASP A 12 13.98 -1.36 -6.34
CA ASP A 12 13.27 -0.42 -5.47
C ASP A 12 12.45 0.57 -6.31
N ASN A 13 11.29 0.97 -5.80
CA ASN A 13 10.34 1.87 -6.45
C ASN A 13 9.74 1.34 -7.77
N THR A 14 9.85 0.04 -8.06
CA THR A 14 9.07 -0.54 -9.16
C THR A 14 7.60 -0.43 -8.83
N LEU A 15 6.83 0.25 -9.68
CA LEU A 15 5.37 0.38 -9.55
C LEU A 15 4.71 -0.97 -9.83
N ILE A 16 3.94 -1.49 -8.88
CA ILE A 16 3.28 -2.79 -8.99
C ILE A 16 1.75 -2.69 -8.95
N GLY A 17 1.24 -1.52 -8.59
CA GLY A 17 -0.19 -1.22 -8.62
C GLY A 17 -0.47 0.24 -8.30
N SER A 18 -1.68 0.67 -8.60
CA SER A 18 -2.22 1.96 -8.19
C SER A 18 -3.72 1.82 -7.91
N GLY A 19 -4.27 2.78 -7.19
CA GLY A 19 -5.67 2.81 -6.87
C GLY A 19 -6.13 4.22 -6.51
N ASN A 20 -7.45 4.37 -6.41
CA ASN A 20 -8.09 5.62 -6.01
C ASN A 20 -9.04 5.34 -4.85
N ILE A 21 -9.06 6.23 -3.88
CA ILE A 21 -10.14 6.33 -2.89
C ILE A 21 -11.01 7.53 -3.25
N LEU A 22 -12.34 7.34 -3.21
CA LEU A 22 -13.31 8.35 -3.61
C LEU A 22 -14.33 8.55 -2.49
N TYR A 23 -14.56 9.81 -2.13
CA TYR A 23 -15.64 10.20 -1.24
C TYR A 23 -16.22 11.55 -1.68
N ALA A 24 -17.52 11.59 -1.95
CA ALA A 24 -18.16 12.75 -2.57
C ALA A 24 -18.70 13.78 -1.56
N GLY A 25 -18.81 13.41 -0.29
CA GLY A 25 -19.31 14.27 0.79
C GLY A 25 -18.21 15.13 1.43
N ASP A 26 -18.61 15.97 2.38
CA ASP A 26 -17.67 16.77 3.16
C ASP A 26 -16.80 15.87 4.04
N HIS A 27 -15.50 16.12 4.03
CA HIS A 27 -14.49 15.38 4.79
C HIS A 27 -13.23 16.23 5.00
N ASP A 28 -12.40 15.82 5.94
CA ASP A 28 -11.11 16.45 6.24
C ASP A 28 -9.92 15.67 5.68
N GLY A 29 -10.17 14.50 5.10
CA GLY A 29 -9.14 13.70 4.47
C GLY A 29 -9.53 12.24 4.26
N PHE A 30 -8.52 11.44 3.93
CA PHE A 30 -8.63 10.00 3.72
C PHE A 30 -7.64 9.25 4.59
N TYR A 31 -7.97 8.01 4.93
CA TYR A 31 -7.04 7.06 5.52
C TYR A 31 -7.03 5.75 4.71
N LEU A 32 -5.89 5.08 4.72
CA LEU A 32 -5.69 3.72 4.21
C LEU A 32 -5.02 2.88 5.30
N LEU A 33 -5.52 1.67 5.49
CA LEU A 33 -5.06 0.66 6.44
C LEU A 33 -4.85 -0.65 5.70
N SER A 34 -3.73 -1.34 5.93
CA SER A 34 -3.64 -2.76 5.59
C SER A 34 -4.34 -3.60 6.65
N ASN A 35 -4.85 -4.76 6.24
CA ASN A 35 -5.25 -5.75 7.22
C ASN A 35 -4.03 -6.30 8.00
N LYS A 36 -4.29 -6.76 9.22
CA LYS A 36 -3.30 -7.16 10.22
C LYS A 36 -2.47 -8.39 9.83
N GLU A 37 -2.86 -9.11 8.77
CA GLU A 37 -2.16 -10.29 8.26
C GLU A 37 -0.95 -9.94 7.36
N MET A 38 -0.79 -8.67 6.98
CA MET A 38 0.52 -8.15 6.59
C MET A 38 1.43 -8.20 7.82
N ASN A 39 2.33 -9.17 7.84
CA ASN A 39 3.11 -9.54 9.01
C ASN A 39 3.81 -8.32 9.63
N LYS A 40 3.32 -7.98 10.81
CA LYS A 40 3.78 -6.94 11.71
C LYS A 40 5.16 -7.29 12.31
N ASN A 41 6.23 -7.19 11.51
CA ASN A 41 7.51 -6.72 12.05
C ASN A 41 7.45 -5.18 12.05
N ILE A 42 6.60 -4.64 12.94
CA ILE A 42 6.23 -3.21 13.06
C ILE A 42 7.43 -2.31 13.37
N SER A 43 8.60 -2.86 13.68
CA SER A 43 9.74 -2.05 14.10
C SER A 43 10.28 -1.11 13.01
N ASP A 44 9.86 -1.25 11.74
CA ASP A 44 10.38 -0.43 10.64
C ASP A 44 9.34 0.10 9.63
N GLY A 45 8.04 -0.02 9.90
CA GLY A 45 6.98 0.55 9.04
C GLY A 45 6.83 -0.11 7.67
N LYS A 46 7.41 -1.29 7.45
CA LYS A 46 7.41 -1.97 6.14
C LYS A 46 6.19 -2.88 5.97
N TRP A 47 5.67 -2.92 4.75
CA TRP A 47 4.51 -3.72 4.40
C TRP A 47 4.97 -4.99 3.69
N TYR A 48 4.57 -6.15 4.19
CA TYR A 48 4.92 -7.46 3.62
C TYR A 48 3.66 -8.15 3.11
N LEU A 49 3.61 -8.42 1.81
CA LEU A 49 2.61 -9.27 1.21
C LEU A 49 3.05 -10.73 1.34
N ILE A 50 2.13 -11.59 1.77
CA ILE A 50 2.33 -13.03 1.82
C ILE A 50 1.71 -13.63 0.56
N GLY A 51 2.56 -14.26 -0.24
CA GLY A 51 2.18 -15.00 -1.43
C GLY A 51 1.39 -16.26 -1.06
N ARG A 52 0.58 -16.75 -1.99
CA ARG A 52 -0.21 -17.98 -1.82
C ARG A 52 0.63 -19.19 -1.41
N ASN A 53 1.89 -19.25 -1.83
CA ASN A 53 2.82 -20.33 -1.48
C ASN A 53 3.74 -19.99 -0.30
N GLY A 54 3.44 -18.93 0.47
CA GLY A 54 4.20 -18.53 1.65
C GLY A 54 5.45 -17.69 1.36
N ASN A 55 5.65 -17.23 0.12
CA ASN A 55 6.72 -16.31 -0.22
C ASN A 55 6.39 -14.89 0.24
N PHE A 56 7.40 -14.06 0.44
CA PHE A 56 7.19 -12.66 0.87
C PHE A 56 7.54 -11.69 -0.25
N LEU A 57 6.73 -10.64 -0.39
CA LEU A 57 7.02 -9.49 -1.23
C LEU A 57 6.95 -8.23 -0.37
N LYS A 58 8.06 -7.50 -0.31
CA LYS A 58 8.13 -6.27 0.46
C LYS A 58 7.67 -5.08 -0.39
N VAL A 59 6.73 -4.32 0.15
CA VAL A 59 6.06 -3.22 -0.57
C VAL A 59 5.97 -1.97 0.29
N LYS A 60 5.70 -0.84 -0.35
CA LYS A 60 5.33 0.43 0.28
C LYS A 60 4.21 1.07 -0.51
N ILE A 61 3.29 1.72 0.19
CA ILE A 61 2.27 2.57 -0.44
C ILE A 61 2.75 4.01 -0.34
N SER A 62 2.54 4.77 -1.41
CA SER A 62 2.92 6.18 -1.48
C SER A 62 1.95 6.94 -2.38
N GLY A 63 2.08 8.25 -2.39
CA GLY A 63 1.37 9.18 -3.25
C GLY A 63 1.51 10.60 -2.72
N LYS A 64 1.03 11.58 -3.49
CA LYS A 64 1.13 12.98 -3.09
C LYS A 64 0.37 13.21 -1.78
N GLU A 65 1.03 13.76 -0.77
CA GLU A 65 0.44 14.12 0.54
C GLU A 65 -0.18 12.94 1.31
N TRP A 66 0.32 11.72 1.08
CA TRP A 66 0.12 10.61 1.99
C TRP A 66 1.26 10.59 3.02
N LEU A 67 0.90 10.53 4.30
CA LEU A 67 1.83 10.44 5.41
C LEU A 67 1.44 9.26 6.31
N TYR A 68 2.42 8.58 6.89
CA TYR A 68 2.12 7.58 7.90
C TYR A 68 1.62 8.25 9.18
N ASP A 69 0.67 7.61 9.86
CA ASP A 69 0.33 7.98 11.23
C ASP A 69 1.51 7.71 12.19
N ASP A 70 1.43 8.24 13.41
CA ASP A 70 2.49 8.11 14.42
C ASP A 70 2.85 6.65 14.72
N ASN A 71 1.89 5.73 14.55
CA ASN A 71 2.08 4.30 14.77
C ASN A 71 2.53 3.52 13.53
N GLN A 72 2.74 4.19 12.39
CA GLN A 72 3.08 3.60 11.08
C GLN A 72 2.13 2.45 10.67
N SER A 73 0.88 2.57 11.11
CA SER A 73 -0.21 1.61 10.94
C SER A 73 -1.20 2.02 9.87
N ALA A 74 -1.28 3.32 9.57
CA ALA A 74 -2.17 3.91 8.58
C ALA A 74 -1.40 4.90 7.71
N LEU A 75 -1.84 5.06 6.47
CA LEU A 75 -1.54 6.23 5.66
C LEU A 75 -2.70 7.21 5.75
N ILE A 76 -2.41 8.48 6.00
CA ILE A 76 -3.37 9.56 6.17
C ILE A 76 -3.05 10.66 5.15
N SER A 77 -4.09 11.20 4.53
CA SER A 77 -4.00 12.41 3.71
C SER A 77 -5.03 13.41 4.19
N THR A 78 -4.63 14.66 4.41
CA THR A 78 -5.51 15.78 4.78
C THR A 78 -6.11 16.50 3.56
N ASP A 79 -6.00 15.88 2.38
CA ASP A 79 -6.56 16.38 1.13
C ASP A 79 -8.09 16.19 1.12
N LYS A 80 -8.81 17.29 0.95
CA LYS A 80 -10.29 17.34 0.92
C LYS A 80 -10.88 17.17 -0.48
N SER A 81 -10.06 16.84 -1.47
CA SER A 81 -10.53 16.54 -2.82
C SER A 81 -11.38 15.26 -2.82
N LYS A 82 -12.30 15.13 -3.77
CA LYS A 82 -13.23 13.98 -3.81
C LYS A 82 -12.56 12.65 -4.12
N ILE A 83 -11.35 12.69 -4.68
CA ILE A 83 -10.62 11.51 -5.15
C ILE A 83 -9.15 11.68 -4.77
N LYS A 84 -8.58 10.67 -4.13
CA LYS A 84 -7.16 10.61 -3.83
C LYS A 84 -6.54 9.36 -4.45
N GLU A 85 -5.48 9.57 -5.21
CA GLU A 85 -4.70 8.48 -5.79
C GLU A 85 -3.66 7.97 -4.80
N PHE A 86 -3.40 6.66 -4.84
CA PHE A 86 -2.28 6.02 -4.16
C PHE A 86 -1.60 5.01 -5.09
N PHE A 87 -0.33 4.75 -4.82
CA PHE A 87 0.54 3.89 -5.60
C PHE A 87 1.18 2.84 -4.69
N LEU A 88 1.29 1.62 -5.21
CA LEU A 88 1.96 0.52 -4.57
C LEU A 88 3.28 0.26 -5.28
N TYR A 89 4.37 0.30 -4.51
CA TYR A 89 5.73 0.10 -5.00
C TYR A 89 6.41 -1.07 -4.30
N VAL A 90 7.36 -1.68 -4.98
CA VAL A 90 8.39 -2.49 -4.32
C VAL A 90 9.24 -1.62 -3.40
N ASP A 91 9.48 -2.10 -2.18
CA ASP A 91 10.29 -1.41 -1.17
C ASP A 91 11.66 -2.08 -0.99
N GLY A 92 12.66 -1.53 -1.68
CA GLY A 92 14.02 -2.05 -1.77
C GLY A 92 14.19 -3.03 -2.94
N LYS A 93 15.43 -3.17 -3.41
CA LYS A 93 15.78 -4.22 -4.39
C LYS A 93 15.58 -5.59 -3.75
N GLN A 94 14.82 -6.47 -4.40
CA GLN A 94 14.53 -7.82 -3.90
C GLN A 94 14.48 -8.85 -5.03
N ASN A 95 14.73 -10.11 -4.70
CA ASN A 95 14.55 -11.23 -5.61
C ASN A 95 13.20 -11.90 -5.32
N VAL A 96 12.21 -11.63 -6.15
CA VAL A 96 10.81 -12.05 -5.97
C VAL A 96 10.60 -13.43 -6.58
N VAL A 97 10.12 -14.38 -5.78
CA VAL A 97 9.77 -15.72 -6.22
C VAL A 97 8.42 -15.68 -6.97
N PRO A 98 8.24 -16.46 -8.06
CA PRO A 98 6.94 -16.58 -8.72
C PRO A 98 5.87 -17.01 -7.71
N ASP A 99 4.91 -16.13 -7.46
CA ASP A 99 3.78 -16.38 -6.56
C ASP A 99 2.63 -15.40 -6.89
N THR A 100 1.47 -15.62 -6.29
CA THR A 100 0.37 -14.65 -6.27
C THR A 100 0.33 -13.96 -4.93
N TYR A 101 0.63 -12.66 -4.93
CA TYR A 101 0.63 -11.81 -3.74
C TYR A 101 -0.68 -11.02 -3.69
N THR A 102 -1.47 -11.21 -2.63
CA THR A 102 -2.73 -10.50 -2.44
C THR A 102 -2.52 -9.32 -1.51
N ILE A 103 -2.97 -8.14 -1.93
CA ILE A 103 -3.05 -6.96 -1.08
C ILE A 103 -4.51 -6.68 -0.77
N GLU A 104 -4.80 -6.44 0.52
CA GLU A 104 -6.11 -5.98 0.98
C GLU A 104 -5.93 -4.66 1.72
N LEU A 105 -6.65 -3.65 1.26
CA LEU A 105 -6.63 -2.31 1.83
C LEU A 105 -8.04 -1.96 2.30
N ASN A 106 -8.12 -1.48 3.53
CA ASN A 106 -9.30 -0.81 4.05
C ASN A 106 -9.06 0.69 3.99
N GLY A 107 -10.05 1.45 3.55
CA GLY A 107 -9.91 2.89 3.45
C GLY A 107 -11.23 3.59 3.68
N GLY A 108 -11.14 4.85 4.11
CA GLY A 108 -12.30 5.70 4.33
C GLY A 108 -11.93 7.17 4.35
N SER A 109 -12.95 8.02 4.32
CA SER A 109 -12.84 9.44 4.65
C SER A 109 -13.02 9.66 6.14
N TYR A 110 -12.49 10.75 6.68
CA TYR A 110 -12.71 11.15 8.07
C TYR A 110 -13.13 12.63 8.18
N ILE A 111 -13.76 12.98 9.30
CA ILE A 111 -14.08 14.35 9.73
C ILE A 111 -13.50 14.49 11.13
N ASN A 112 -12.74 15.55 11.39
CA ASN A 112 -12.13 15.85 12.69
C ASN A 112 -12.80 17.02 13.40
#